data_AF-A0AAD2GNR4-F1
#
_entry.id   AF-A0AAD2GNR4-F1
#
_cell.length_a   1.000
_cell.length_b   1.000
_cell.length_c   1.000
_cell.angle_alpha   90.00
_cell.angle_beta   90.00
_cell.angle_gamma   90.00
#
_symmetry.space_group_name_H-M   'P 1'
#
loop_
_entity.id
_entity.type
_entity.pdbx_description
1 polymer ?
#
loop_
_entity_poly.entity_id
_entity_poly.type
_entity_poly.pdbx_seq_one_letter_code
_entity_poly.pdbx_strand_id
1 'polypeptide(L)'
;MFKHWKNITIYKLSREADLTHLEDKKKMILFTPCGSQDMAKFGFVSPFGDNSEVIAMHGNGFILVEAKRETKILPPPVIQRAIQEKIEKLEQEQARKLKKTEKDSLKDQVLHSLLPRAFSKFSVIQAIYDGSTKRIYINASARQAEDMLALMRKSLGSLPVVPLSVENPIELTLTDWVRDGSAPEVVY
;
A
#
# COMPACT_ATOMS: atom_id res chain seq x y z
N MET A 1 6.31 -18.89 6.58
CA MET A 1 5.67 -18.06 5.54
C MET A 1 4.69 -17.03 6.12
N PHE A 2 3.74 -17.42 6.97
CA PHE A 2 2.75 -16.49 7.58
C PHE A 2 3.15 -15.91 8.95
N LYS A 3 4.42 -16.03 9.36
CA LYS A 3 4.86 -15.93 10.77
C LYS A 3 4.58 -14.57 11.45
N HIS A 4 4.20 -13.52 10.72
CA HIS A 4 3.98 -12.18 11.27
C HIS A 4 2.85 -11.39 10.59
N TRP A 5 1.70 -12.01 10.31
CA TRP A 5 0.49 -11.20 10.05
C TRP A 5 0.16 -10.43 11.33
N LYS A 6 0.11 -9.09 11.23
CA LYS A 6 -0.14 -8.20 12.37
C LYS A 6 -1.50 -7.52 12.28
N ASN A 7 -2.09 -7.51 11.09
CA ASN A 7 -3.38 -6.94 10.80
C ASN A 7 -4.14 -7.86 9.84
N ILE A 8 -5.45 -7.67 9.74
CA ILE A 8 -6.28 -8.31 8.73
C ILE A 8 -7.39 -7.35 8.31
N THR A 9 -7.44 -7.05 7.02
CA THR A 9 -8.57 -6.35 6.39
C THR A 9 -9.22 -7.31 5.40
N ILE A 10 -10.54 -7.46 5.49
CA ILE A 10 -11.29 -8.48 4.73
C ILE A 10 -12.21 -7.82 3.71
N TYR A 11 -12.14 -8.34 2.49
CA TYR A 11 -12.99 -7.93 1.38
C TYR A 11 -13.70 -9.14 0.80
N LYS A 12 -14.90 -8.94 0.27
CA LYS A 12 -15.68 -9.95 -0.45
C LYS A 12 -15.81 -9.55 -1.92
N LEU A 13 -15.72 -10.51 -2.82
CA LEU A 13 -16.10 -10.30 -4.22
C LEU A 13 -17.61 -10.03 -4.31
N SER A 14 -18.00 -8.89 -4.90
CA SER A 14 -19.41 -8.56 -5.11
C SER A 14 -20.03 -9.26 -6.31
N ARG A 15 -19.20 -9.77 -7.22
CA ARG A 15 -19.55 -10.66 -8.33
C ARG A 15 -18.34 -11.54 -8.66
N GLU A 16 -18.55 -12.60 -9.42
CA GLU A 16 -17.45 -13.46 -9.86
C GLU A 16 -16.38 -12.67 -10.63
N ALA A 17 -15.13 -13.02 -10.37
CA ALA A 17 -13.97 -12.45 -11.01
C ALA A 17 -12.99 -13.58 -11.36
N ASP A 18 -12.43 -13.51 -12.55
CA ASP A 18 -11.38 -14.42 -12.95
C ASP A 18 -10.05 -13.98 -12.33
N LEU A 19 -9.57 -14.77 -11.38
CA LEU A 19 -8.30 -14.54 -10.68
C LEU A 19 -7.17 -15.42 -11.21
N THR A 20 -7.40 -16.25 -12.23
CA THR A 20 -6.35 -17.07 -12.86
C THR A 20 -5.25 -16.19 -13.47
N HIS A 21 -5.58 -14.97 -13.88
CA HIS A 21 -4.61 -13.99 -14.36
C HIS A 21 -3.62 -13.51 -13.29
N LEU A 22 -3.85 -13.81 -12.00
CA LEU A 22 -2.84 -13.59 -10.96
C LEU A 22 -1.63 -14.53 -11.10
N GLU A 23 -1.69 -15.54 -11.97
CA GLU A 23 -0.57 -16.46 -12.23
C GLU A 23 0.35 -15.95 -13.35
N ASP A 24 -0.15 -15.09 -14.23
CA ASP A 24 0.57 -14.63 -15.41
C ASP A 24 1.45 -13.42 -15.09
N LYS A 25 2.75 -13.68 -14.90
CA LYS A 25 3.78 -12.67 -14.64
C LYS A 25 3.77 -11.53 -15.67
N LYS A 26 3.39 -11.80 -16.93
CA LYS A 26 3.33 -10.78 -17.98
C LYS A 26 2.17 -9.82 -17.83
N LYS A 27 1.10 -10.25 -17.14
CA LYS A 27 -0.08 -9.42 -16.85
C LYS A 27 0.05 -8.68 -15.51
N MET A 28 1.00 -9.09 -14.67
CA MET A 28 1.26 -8.43 -13.40
C MET A 28 2.13 -7.19 -13.52
N ILE A 29 1.76 -6.18 -12.74
CA ILE A 29 2.58 -4.99 -12.54
C ILE A 29 3.64 -5.29 -11.49
N LEU A 30 4.79 -5.75 -11.97
CA LEU A 30 5.91 -6.12 -11.13
C LEU A 30 6.54 -4.90 -10.46
N PHE A 31 7.10 -5.11 -9.28
CA PHE A 31 7.87 -4.11 -8.58
C PHE A 31 9.13 -3.74 -9.37
N THR A 32 9.39 -2.44 -9.50
CA THR A 32 10.66 -1.89 -9.93
C THR A 32 11.16 -0.89 -8.88
N PRO A 33 12.47 -0.84 -8.62
CA PRO A 33 13.02 0.15 -7.69
C PRO A 33 12.69 1.59 -8.10
N CYS A 34 12.60 2.48 -7.12
CA CYS A 34 12.45 3.91 -7.37
C CYS A 34 13.62 4.46 -8.19
N GLY A 35 13.32 5.18 -9.26
CA GLY A 35 14.27 6.05 -9.93
C GLY A 35 14.64 7.26 -9.06
N SER A 36 15.58 8.07 -9.53
CA SER A 36 16.12 9.21 -8.77
C SER A 36 15.09 10.30 -8.44
N GLN A 37 13.96 10.32 -9.14
CA GLN A 37 12.87 11.31 -8.97
C GLN A 37 11.54 10.67 -8.55
N ASP A 38 11.52 9.35 -8.32
CA ASP A 38 10.32 8.67 -7.85
C ASP A 38 10.18 8.83 -6.34
N MET A 39 9.05 9.38 -5.87
CA MET A 39 8.74 9.44 -4.43
C MET A 39 8.40 8.05 -3.86
N ALA A 40 7.74 7.21 -4.64
CA ALA A 40 7.40 5.85 -4.26
C ALA A 40 7.16 4.96 -5.48
N LYS A 41 7.37 3.65 -5.31
CA LYS A 41 6.99 2.59 -6.25
C LYS A 41 6.26 1.50 -5.49
N PHE A 42 5.30 0.85 -6.14
CA PHE A 42 4.53 -0.25 -5.58
C PHE A 42 4.20 -1.25 -6.68
N GLY A 43 4.51 -2.53 -6.45
CA GLY A 43 4.30 -3.58 -7.43
C GLY A 43 4.46 -4.97 -6.85
N PHE A 44 4.07 -5.98 -7.62
CA PHE A 44 4.13 -7.38 -7.20
C PHE A 44 5.56 -7.90 -7.14
N VAL A 45 5.82 -8.79 -6.18
CA VAL A 45 7.07 -9.53 -5.99
C VAL A 45 6.75 -10.99 -5.73
N SER A 46 7.74 -11.87 -5.88
CA SER A 46 7.55 -13.27 -5.55
C SER A 46 7.41 -13.46 -4.03
N PRO A 47 6.40 -14.21 -3.54
CA PRO A 47 6.30 -14.58 -2.13
C PRO A 47 7.42 -15.54 -1.67
N PHE A 48 8.22 -16.05 -2.60
CA PHE A 48 9.35 -16.95 -2.32
C PHE A 48 10.71 -16.23 -2.33
N GLY A 49 10.72 -14.90 -2.46
CA GLY A 49 11.92 -14.06 -2.48
C GLY A 49 12.41 -13.71 -3.88
N ASP A 50 13.41 -12.83 -3.94
CA ASP A 50 13.79 -12.08 -5.15
C ASP A 50 14.28 -12.96 -6.33
N ASN A 51 14.74 -14.19 -6.07
CA ASN A 51 15.24 -15.10 -7.10
C ASN A 51 14.16 -15.98 -7.74
N SER A 52 12.92 -15.93 -7.24
CA SER A 52 11.83 -16.74 -7.75
C SER A 52 11.03 -15.99 -8.82
N GLU A 53 10.70 -16.68 -9.91
CA GLU A 53 9.82 -16.13 -10.94
C GLU A 53 8.33 -16.29 -10.62
N VAL A 54 8.01 -17.09 -9.60
CA VAL A 54 6.64 -17.38 -9.20
C VAL A 54 6.05 -16.18 -8.49
N ILE A 55 5.04 -15.55 -9.08
CA ILE A 55 4.40 -14.32 -8.56
C ILE A 55 3.18 -14.58 -7.67
N ALA A 56 2.61 -15.78 -7.74
CA ALA A 56 1.49 -16.21 -6.93
C ALA A 56 1.73 -17.63 -6.42
N MET A 57 1.39 -17.88 -5.16
CA MET A 57 1.44 -19.22 -4.56
C MET A 57 0.04 -19.79 -4.45
N HIS A 58 -0.14 -21.03 -4.90
CA HIS A 58 -1.42 -21.74 -4.88
C HIS A 58 -1.38 -22.87 -3.87
N GLY A 59 -2.48 -23.08 -3.16
CA GLY A 59 -2.64 -24.25 -2.29
C GLY A 59 -4.04 -24.34 -1.73
N ASN A 60 -4.66 -25.52 -1.80
CA ASN A 60 -5.98 -25.82 -1.21
C ASN A 60 -7.09 -24.80 -1.57
N GLY A 61 -7.10 -24.29 -2.81
CA GLY A 61 -8.08 -23.29 -3.25
C GLY A 61 -7.77 -21.84 -2.82
N PHE A 62 -6.63 -21.61 -2.18
CA PHE A 62 -6.11 -20.29 -1.84
C PHE A 62 -5.08 -19.82 -2.84
N ILE A 63 -5.03 -18.50 -3.05
CA ILE A 63 -4.01 -17.82 -3.85
C ILE A 63 -3.37 -16.74 -2.98
N LEU A 64 -2.06 -16.84 -2.75
CA LEU A 64 -1.26 -15.82 -2.06
C LEU A 64 -0.48 -15.00 -3.07
N VAL A 65 -0.58 -13.68 -2.98
CA VAL A 65 0.24 -12.72 -3.72
C VAL A 65 0.90 -11.74 -2.77
N GLU A 66 2.05 -11.20 -3.17
CA GLU A 66 2.84 -10.26 -2.39
C GLU A 66 3.18 -9.02 -3.21
N ALA A 67 3.11 -7.85 -2.59
CA ALA A 67 3.49 -6.59 -3.20
C ALA A 67 4.46 -5.82 -2.31
N LYS A 68 5.53 -5.30 -2.93
CA LYS A 68 6.57 -4.50 -2.28
C LYS A 68 6.36 -3.03 -2.60
N ARG A 69 6.43 -2.19 -1.57
CA ARG A 69 6.46 -0.74 -1.68
C ARG A 69 7.85 -0.24 -1.33
N GLU A 70 8.37 0.63 -2.18
CA GLU A 70 9.50 1.51 -1.88
C GLU A 70 8.98 2.94 -1.73
N THR A 71 9.45 3.67 -0.71
CA THR A 71 9.11 5.08 -0.52
C THR A 71 10.34 5.85 -0.07
N LYS A 72 10.63 6.97 -0.74
CA LYS A 72 11.73 7.86 -0.39
C LYS A 72 11.42 8.59 0.91
N ILE A 73 12.35 8.54 1.86
CA ILE A 73 12.24 9.16 3.17
C ILE A 73 12.69 10.62 3.04
N LEU A 74 11.72 11.51 2.86
CA LEU A 74 11.92 12.96 2.90
C LEU A 74 11.02 13.57 3.97
N PRO A 75 11.50 13.68 5.22
CA PRO A 75 10.69 14.24 6.30
C PRO A 75 10.31 15.70 5.99
N PRO A 76 9.05 16.11 6.23
CA PRO A 76 8.61 17.48 5.99
C PRO A 76 9.51 18.58 6.60
N PRO A 77 10.06 18.42 7.83
CA PRO A 77 10.97 19.42 8.40
C PRO A 77 12.25 19.61 7.59
N VAL A 78 12.78 18.55 6.96
CA VAL A 78 13.99 18.62 6.14
C VAL A 78 13.71 19.42 4.86
N ILE A 79 12.56 19.17 4.24
CA ILE A 79 12.12 19.91 3.05
C ILE A 79 11.92 21.39 3.38
N GLN A 80 11.22 21.69 4.47
CA GLN A 80 10.94 23.07 4.90
C GLN A 80 12.23 23.85 5.21
N ARG A 81 13.16 23.22 5.93
CA ARG A 81 14.46 23.84 6.22
C ARG A 81 15.24 24.15 4.94
N ALA A 82 15.33 23.21 4.00
CA ALA A 82 16.04 23.42 2.74
C ALA A 82 15.40 24.51 1.87
N ILE A 83 14.06 24.62 1.88
CA ILE A 83 13.34 25.73 1.23
C ILE A 83 13.72 27.07 1.88
N GLN A 84 13.70 27.13 3.21
CA GLN A 84 13.98 28.36 3.95
C GLN A 84 15.44 28.82 3.74
N GLU A 85 16.40 27.91 3.80
CA GLU A 85 17.82 28.20 3.51
C GLU A 85 17.99 28.76 2.09
N LYS A 86 17.27 28.22 1.10
CA LYS A 86 17.32 28.70 -0.28
C LYS A 86 16.63 30.05 -0.48
N ILE A 87 15.54 30.32 0.24
CA ILE A 87 14.88 31.63 0.27
C ILE A 87 15.84 32.67 0.87
N GLU A 88 16.42 32.40 2.03
CA GLU A 88 17.33 33.33 2.71
C GLU A 88 18.53 33.68 1.84
N LYS A 89 19.14 32.68 1.20
CA LYS A 89 20.25 32.89 0.27
C LYS A 89 19.87 33.83 -0.90
N LEU A 90 18.73 33.58 -1.54
CA LEU A 90 18.27 34.39 -2.68
C LEU A 90 17.84 35.80 -2.26
N GLU A 91 17.21 35.95 -1.09
CA GLU A 91 16.82 37.27 -0.56
C GLU A 91 18.06 38.11 -0.20
N GLN A 92 19.12 37.48 0.32
CA GLN A 92 20.41 38.11 0.57
C GLN A 92 21.10 38.53 -0.75
N GLU A 93 21.17 37.63 -1.74
CA GLU A 93 21.80 37.91 -3.04
C GLU A 93 21.09 39.02 -3.83
N GLN A 94 19.76 39.11 -3.74
CA GLN A 94 18.97 40.09 -4.49
C GLN A 94 18.64 41.36 -3.69
N ALA A 95 19.05 41.45 -2.42
CA ALA A 95 18.71 42.52 -1.49
C ALA A 95 17.20 42.86 -1.44
N ARG A 96 16.33 41.85 -1.64
CA ARG A 96 14.86 42.01 -1.61
C ARG A 96 14.18 40.74 -1.13
N LYS A 97 12.92 40.88 -0.69
CA LYS A 97 12.07 39.72 -0.39
C LYS A 97 11.59 39.03 -1.67
N LEU A 98 11.50 37.69 -1.62
CA LEU A 98 10.94 36.90 -2.71
C LEU A 98 9.41 36.94 -2.68
N LYS A 99 8.79 36.99 -3.86
CA LYS A 99 7.34 36.89 -4.03
C LYS A 99 6.87 35.46 -3.76
N LYS A 100 5.58 35.30 -3.47
CA LYS A 100 4.97 33.98 -3.20
C LYS A 100 5.22 32.97 -4.34
N THR A 101 5.08 33.40 -5.59
CA THR A 101 5.31 32.56 -6.78
C THR A 101 6.76 32.06 -6.88
N GLU A 102 7.74 32.89 -6.50
CA GLU A 102 9.15 32.50 -6.44
C GLU A 102 9.39 31.49 -5.32
N LYS A 103 8.75 31.68 -4.15
CA LYS A 103 8.86 30.72 -3.04
C LYS A 103 8.23 29.38 -3.37
N ASP A 104 7.13 29.36 -4.11
CA ASP A 104 6.47 28.13 -4.52
C ASP A 104 7.31 27.35 -5.54
N SER A 105 7.97 28.01 -6.49
CA SER A 105 8.88 27.32 -7.44
C SER A 105 10.13 26.74 -6.78
N LEU A 106 10.57 27.29 -5.65
CA LEU A 106 11.68 26.73 -4.87
C LEU A 106 11.34 25.38 -4.23
N LYS A 107 10.06 25.10 -3.95
CA LYS A 107 9.63 23.81 -3.38
C LYS A 107 9.98 22.65 -4.32
N ASP A 108 9.63 22.77 -5.60
CA ASP A 108 9.88 21.74 -6.60
C ASP A 108 11.37 21.56 -6.85
N GLN A 109 12.13 22.66 -6.87
CA GLN A 109 13.59 22.60 -7.01
C GLN A 109 14.26 21.88 -5.82
N VAL A 110 13.82 22.21 -4.60
CA VAL A 110 14.32 21.55 -3.39
C VAL A 110 13.98 20.06 -3.45
N LEU A 111 12.74 19.68 -3.77
CA LEU A 111 12.38 18.27 -3.94
C LEU A 111 13.24 17.58 -4.99
N HIS A 112 13.40 18.17 -6.18
CA HIS A 112 14.21 17.61 -7.26
C HIS A 112 15.66 17.35 -6.84
N SER A 113 16.23 18.23 -5.99
CA SER A 113 17.59 18.11 -5.46
C SER A 113 17.73 17.12 -4.30
N LEU A 114 16.70 16.96 -3.46
CA LEU A 114 16.74 16.11 -2.28
C LEU A 114 16.36 14.65 -2.60
N LEU A 115 15.45 14.44 -3.56
CA LEU A 115 14.95 13.12 -3.97
C LEU A 115 16.05 12.11 -4.30
N PRO A 116 17.07 12.45 -5.12
CA PRO A 116 18.15 11.51 -5.43
C PRO A 116 18.98 11.08 -4.22
N ARG A 117 18.96 11.87 -3.14
CA ARG A 117 19.74 11.65 -1.91
C ARG A 117 18.90 11.00 -0.80
N ALA A 118 17.59 10.85 -1.00
CA ALA A 118 16.70 10.31 0.00
C ALA A 118 16.89 8.80 0.16
N PHE A 119 16.97 8.36 1.41
CA PHE A 119 16.97 6.93 1.73
C PHE A 119 15.62 6.30 1.37
N SER A 120 15.63 5.01 1.06
CA SER A 120 14.42 4.25 0.76
C SER A 120 13.92 3.51 2.00
N LYS A 121 12.62 3.60 2.26
CA LYS A 121 11.90 2.71 3.18
C LYS A 121 11.16 1.65 2.36
N PHE A 122 11.31 0.39 2.75
CA PHE A 122 10.58 -0.72 2.14
C PHE A 122 9.47 -1.23 3.07
N SER A 123 8.35 -1.63 2.49
CA SER A 123 7.30 -2.37 3.18
C SER A 123 6.69 -3.39 2.24
N VAL A 124 6.20 -4.49 2.79
CA VAL A 124 5.59 -5.59 2.06
C VAL A 124 4.15 -5.75 2.49
N ILE A 125 3.25 -5.99 1.54
CA ILE A 125 1.84 -6.28 1.77
C ILE A 125 1.53 -7.63 1.14
N GLN A 126 0.90 -8.51 1.90
CA GLN A 126 0.44 -9.82 1.44
C GLN A 126 -1.08 -9.80 1.33
N ALA A 127 -1.61 -10.41 0.26
CA ALA A 127 -3.02 -10.66 0.08
C ALA A 127 -3.27 -12.14 -0.22
N ILE A 128 -4.28 -12.71 0.42
CA ILE A 128 -4.72 -14.09 0.20
C ILE A 128 -6.15 -14.04 -0.33
N TYR A 129 -6.37 -14.63 -1.48
CA TYR A 129 -7.71 -14.94 -1.96
C TYR A 129 -8.10 -16.35 -1.53
N ASP A 130 -9.32 -16.50 -1.03
CA ASP A 130 -9.96 -17.78 -0.72
C ASP A 130 -11.04 -18.08 -1.79
N GLY A 131 -10.77 -19.09 -2.61
CA GLY A 131 -11.66 -19.52 -3.68
C GLY A 131 -12.98 -20.12 -3.20
N SER A 132 -13.06 -20.60 -1.96
CA SER A 132 -14.26 -21.21 -1.38
C SER A 132 -15.24 -20.16 -0.87
N THR A 133 -14.76 -19.16 -0.12
CA THR A 133 -15.58 -18.09 0.46
C THR A 133 -15.68 -16.84 -0.40
N LYS A 134 -14.89 -16.78 -1.50
CA LYS A 134 -14.79 -15.62 -2.40
C LYS A 134 -14.35 -14.34 -1.68
N ARG A 135 -13.45 -14.50 -0.70
CA ARG A 135 -12.93 -13.42 0.15
C ARG A 135 -11.46 -13.15 -0.15
N ILE A 136 -11.04 -11.92 0.07
CA ILE A 136 -9.65 -11.49 0.04
C ILE A 136 -9.26 -10.98 1.42
N TYR A 137 -8.22 -11.57 1.99
CA TYR A 137 -7.63 -11.20 3.26
C TYR A 137 -6.33 -10.46 3.01
N ILE A 138 -6.16 -9.27 3.60
CA ILE A 138 -4.98 -8.43 3.37
C ILE A 138 -4.33 -8.08 4.71
N ASN A 139 -3.03 -8.35 4.84
CA ASN A 139 -2.24 -8.03 6.03
C ASN A 139 -1.80 -6.55 6.06
N ALA A 140 -2.77 -5.64 6.11
CA ALA A 140 -2.49 -4.21 6.11
C ALA A 140 -3.63 -3.40 6.73
N SER A 141 -3.38 -2.10 6.97
CA SER A 141 -4.43 -1.13 7.27
C SER A 141 -5.39 -0.96 6.08
N ALA A 142 -6.61 -0.47 6.31
CA ALA A 142 -7.60 -0.26 5.25
C ALA A 142 -7.05 0.56 4.07
N ARG A 143 -6.29 1.62 4.33
CA ARG A 143 -5.65 2.44 3.27
C ARG A 143 -4.66 1.65 2.43
N GLN A 144 -3.78 0.88 3.07
CA GLN A 144 -2.80 0.05 2.38
C GLN A 144 -3.46 -1.12 1.65
N ALA A 145 -4.57 -1.64 2.19
CA ALA A 145 -5.36 -2.68 1.56
C ALA A 145 -6.03 -2.17 0.27
N GLU A 146 -6.55 -0.95 0.26
CA GLU A 146 -7.04 -0.32 -0.97
C GLU A 146 -5.95 -0.14 -2.03
N ASP A 147 -4.73 0.24 -1.63
CA ASP A 147 -3.61 0.33 -2.55
C ASP A 147 -3.28 -1.04 -3.16
N MET A 148 -3.32 -2.12 -2.37
CA MET A 148 -3.13 -3.50 -2.84
C MET A 148 -4.24 -3.92 -3.80
N LEU A 149 -5.50 -3.66 -3.47
CA LEU A 149 -6.64 -3.94 -4.34
C LEU A 149 -6.59 -3.13 -5.64
N ALA A 150 -6.12 -1.89 -5.60
CA ALA A 150 -5.91 -1.08 -6.79
C ALA A 150 -4.83 -1.67 -7.71
N LEU A 151 -3.74 -2.17 -7.14
CA LEU A 151 -2.69 -2.87 -7.90
C LEU A 151 -3.21 -4.17 -8.54
N MET A 152 -4.00 -4.95 -7.78
CA MET A 152 -4.66 -6.16 -8.31
C MET A 152 -5.66 -5.80 -9.42
N ARG A 153 -6.54 -4.80 -9.21
CA ARG A 153 -7.48 -4.28 -10.24
C ARG A 153 -6.75 -3.92 -11.53
N LYS A 154 -5.62 -3.21 -11.43
CA LYS A 154 -4.87 -2.76 -12.61
C LYS A 154 -4.24 -3.93 -13.39
N SER A 155 -3.90 -5.03 -12.71
CA SER A 155 -3.34 -6.23 -13.35
C SER A 155 -4.41 -7.18 -13.91
N LEU A 156 -5.58 -7.22 -13.27
CA LEU A 156 -6.72 -8.07 -13.64
C LEU A 156 -7.71 -7.40 -14.59
N GLY A 157 -7.62 -6.08 -14.76
CA GLY A 157 -8.60 -5.25 -15.47
C GLY A 157 -9.85 -4.94 -14.64
N SER A 158 -10.44 -5.96 -14.00
CA SER A 158 -11.60 -5.81 -13.12
C SER A 158 -11.42 -6.64 -11.85
N LEU A 159 -11.66 -6.03 -10.69
CA LEU A 159 -11.73 -6.74 -9.42
C LEU A 159 -12.84 -6.11 -8.56
N PRO A 160 -14.08 -6.63 -8.65
CA PRO A 160 -15.25 -6.10 -7.99
C PRO A 160 -15.28 -6.59 -6.54
N VAL A 161 -14.74 -5.79 -5.63
CA VAL A 161 -14.64 -6.10 -4.20
C VAL A 161 -15.32 -5.04 -3.36
N VAL A 162 -15.89 -5.47 -2.24
CA VAL A 162 -16.46 -4.61 -1.21
C VAL A 162 -15.88 -5.00 0.15
N PRO A 163 -15.72 -4.06 1.10
CA PRO A 163 -15.40 -4.41 2.47
C PRO A 163 -16.41 -5.42 3.02
N LEU A 164 -15.95 -6.33 3.88
CA LEU A 164 -16.86 -7.29 4.53
C LEU A 164 -17.86 -6.52 5.41
N SER A 165 -19.15 -6.61 5.07
CA SER A 165 -20.24 -6.12 5.90
C SER A 165 -20.84 -7.25 6.73
N VAL A 166 -21.16 -6.97 7.98
CA VAL A 166 -21.89 -7.86 8.89
C VAL A 166 -23.35 -7.39 9.02
N GLU A 167 -24.27 -8.32 9.28
CA GLU A 167 -25.70 -8.02 9.40
C GLU A 167 -26.00 -7.17 10.65
N ASN A 168 -25.41 -7.56 11.78
CA ASN A 168 -25.51 -6.82 13.04
C ASN A 168 -24.31 -5.88 13.20
N PRO A 169 -24.52 -4.62 13.63
CA PRO A 169 -23.43 -3.71 13.93
C PRO A 169 -22.46 -4.32 14.96
N ILE A 170 -21.16 -4.29 14.63
CA ILE A 170 -20.11 -4.94 15.43
C ILE A 170 -20.11 -4.41 16.86
N GLU A 171 -20.31 -3.10 17.02
CA GLU A 171 -20.34 -2.43 18.31
C GLU A 171 -21.46 -2.95 19.23
N LEU A 172 -22.63 -3.31 18.67
CA LEU A 172 -23.74 -3.86 19.44
C LEU A 172 -23.44 -5.29 19.86
N THR A 173 -22.98 -6.11 18.91
CA THR A 173 -22.63 -7.52 19.18
C THR A 173 -21.53 -7.64 20.24
N LEU A 174 -20.48 -6.82 20.15
CA LEU A 174 -19.41 -6.80 21.16
C LEU A 174 -19.92 -6.29 22.52
N THR A 175 -20.84 -5.31 22.54
CA THR A 175 -21.45 -4.82 23.78
C THR A 175 -22.26 -5.92 24.46
N ASP A 176 -23.05 -6.67 23.69
CA ASP A 176 -23.84 -7.79 24.20
C ASP A 176 -22.94 -8.88 24.80
N TRP A 177 -21.83 -9.25 24.14
CA TRP A 177 -20.90 -10.26 24.68
C TRP A 177 -20.27 -9.83 26.00
N VAL A 178 -19.89 -8.55 26.14
CA VAL A 178 -19.34 -8.02 27.39
C VAL A 178 -20.40 -7.98 28.48
N ARG A 179 -21.63 -7.56 28.15
CA ARG A 179 -22.75 -7.49 29.09
C ARG A 179 -23.12 -8.89 29.61
N ASP A 180 -23.17 -9.87 28.72
CA ASP A 180 -23.65 -11.21 29.02
C ASP A 180 -22.53 -12.13 29.52
N GLY A 181 -21.29 -11.60 29.64
CA GLY A 181 -20.11 -12.31 30.13
C GLY A 181 -19.72 -13.53 29.29
N SER A 182 -20.25 -13.65 28.08
CA SER A 182 -20.08 -14.79 27.19
C SER A 182 -19.95 -14.33 25.74
N ALA A 183 -18.81 -14.65 25.14
CA ALA A 183 -18.64 -14.58 23.70
C ALA A 183 -19.08 -15.93 23.08
N PRO A 184 -19.56 -15.96 21.83
CA PRO A 184 -19.88 -17.20 21.15
C PRO A 184 -18.65 -18.12 21.11
N GLU A 185 -18.87 -19.41 21.36
CA GLU A 185 -17.80 -20.42 21.37
C GLU A 185 -17.10 -20.55 20.00
N VAL A 186 -17.79 -20.15 18.92
CA VAL A 186 -17.24 -20.12 17.56
C VAL A 186 -17.56 -18.76 16.93
N VAL A 187 -16.52 -17.97 16.67
CA VAL A 187 -16.60 -16.73 15.90
C VAL A 187 -16.28 -17.08 14.44
N TYR A 188 -17.30 -17.06 13.57
CA TYR A 188 -17.17 -17.34 12.12
C TYR A 188 -16.77 -16.12 11.30
#